data_AF-A0A8H7XRM4-F1
#
_entry.id   AF-A0A8H7XRM4-F1
#
_cell.length_a   1.000
_cell.length_b   1.000
_cell.length_c   1.000
_cell.angle_alpha   90.00
_cell.angle_beta   90.00
_cell.angle_gamma   90.00
#
_symmetry.space_group_name_H-M   'P 1'
#
loop_
_entity.id
_entity.type
_entity.pdbx_description
1 polymer ?
#
loop_
_entity_poly.entity_id
_entity_poly.type
_entity_poly.pdbx_seq_one_letter_code
_entity_poly.pdbx_strand_id
1 'polypeptide(L)'
;MDSAAPELGRPDSSLSKETTPIKLEPCRYSNTNQLSATTPGLPTSPTQTDSQAEEPSKEVPCANTKQRRLIKYWILSSIAFCIIAPLISILLGFFLHTKGLSYIPPSGGFAGRNLSISAFLVSADPTSSIITFDWGVDSDTCVRDSKAVGECTDVSIFFDNNLLDNSDDIGNGVPSSDVPSTPLFRFNATASSSDFRSNTPTFRTNIRLFQSGSPRRLSLVNYPFDTYAANIFMYAQDSNNKSVNLHLDVVGGTAVGFTASLLYIDQSNFGLDAEIIATEISVRRGALIIAFCIIITIAIWIITLALFLLSFTAVVFGFRQRTEVLIIPVATVFAFTQLRASMPGAPPGFDFVGLLPCLGILSFSCALTLGALLITDPTQKEELTWKMVKPEILPALGIKKRASYNSSGGNSSGVESVSTA
;
A
#
# COMPACT_ATOMS: atom_id res chain seq x y z
N MET A 1 -38.43 -4.05 -23.69
CA MET A 1 -37.12 -3.57 -24.15
C MET A 1 -36.10 -4.42 -23.44
N ASP A 2 -35.85 -5.58 -24.04
CA ASP A 2 -35.00 -6.64 -23.50
C ASP A 2 -33.57 -6.42 -23.98
N SER A 3 -32.64 -6.21 -23.04
CA SER A 3 -31.20 -6.18 -23.34
C SER A 3 -30.55 -7.40 -22.70
N ALA A 4 -30.17 -8.32 -23.59
CA ALA A 4 -29.45 -9.55 -23.30
C ALA A 4 -28.03 -9.28 -22.78
N ALA A 5 -27.64 -10.01 -21.74
CA ALA A 5 -26.26 -10.12 -21.27
C ALA A 5 -25.51 -11.20 -22.07
N PRO A 6 -24.20 -11.05 -22.35
CA PRO A 6 -23.43 -12.07 -23.05
C PRO A 6 -22.91 -13.16 -22.08
N GLU A 7 -23.03 -14.41 -22.53
CA GLU A 7 -22.51 -15.61 -21.89
C GLU A 7 -20.98 -15.59 -21.76
N LEU A 8 -20.48 -15.95 -20.57
CA LEU A 8 -19.07 -16.14 -20.29
C LEU A 8 -18.62 -17.54 -20.76
N GLY A 9 -17.75 -17.58 -21.76
CA GLY A 9 -17.13 -18.81 -22.27
C GLY A 9 -16.23 -19.49 -21.22
N ARG A 10 -16.51 -20.78 -21.02
CA ARG A 10 -15.78 -21.75 -20.18
C ARG A 10 -14.45 -22.14 -20.88
N PRO A 11 -13.28 -22.09 -20.21
CA PRO A 11 -12.06 -22.60 -20.83
C PRO A 11 -11.92 -24.11 -20.60
N ASP A 12 -11.73 -24.83 -21.69
CA ASP A 12 -11.45 -26.26 -21.71
C ASP A 12 -10.11 -26.58 -21.06
N SER A 13 -10.20 -27.37 -19.99
CA SER A 13 -9.09 -28.08 -19.39
C SER A 13 -8.70 -29.26 -20.28
N SER A 14 -7.55 -29.20 -20.95
CA SER A 14 -6.94 -30.42 -21.48
C SER A 14 -5.41 -30.40 -21.42
N LEU A 15 -4.93 -31.58 -21.04
CA LEU A 15 -3.64 -32.18 -21.37
C LEU A 15 -2.41 -31.82 -20.53
N SER A 16 -2.27 -32.65 -19.49
CA SER A 16 -1.01 -33.04 -18.85
C SER A 16 0.10 -33.36 -19.86
N LYS A 17 1.22 -32.65 -19.76
CA LYS A 17 2.53 -33.14 -20.21
C LYS A 17 3.35 -33.55 -18.98
N GLU A 18 3.38 -34.86 -18.79
CA GLU A 18 4.32 -35.59 -17.96
C GLU A 18 5.76 -35.16 -18.29
N THR A 19 6.41 -34.50 -17.34
CA THR A 19 7.82 -34.13 -17.45
C THR A 19 8.62 -35.13 -16.62
N THR A 20 9.28 -36.05 -17.33
CA THR A 20 10.25 -37.00 -16.79
C THR A 20 11.33 -36.32 -15.93
N PRO A 21 11.75 -36.93 -14.81
CA PRO A 21 12.81 -36.39 -13.97
C PRO A 21 14.16 -36.52 -14.69
N ILE A 22 14.76 -35.37 -15.03
CA ILE A 22 16.14 -35.30 -15.50
C ILE A 22 17.05 -35.71 -14.34
N LYS A 23 17.57 -36.93 -14.43
CA LYS A 23 18.60 -37.48 -13.55
C LYS A 23 19.90 -36.71 -13.80
N LEU A 24 20.18 -35.75 -12.93
CA LEU A 24 21.44 -35.00 -12.91
C LEU A 24 22.60 -35.96 -12.61
N GLU A 25 23.29 -36.35 -13.66
CA GLU A 25 24.58 -37.02 -13.59
C GLU A 25 25.62 -36.04 -13.02
N PRO A 26 26.40 -36.43 -11.99
CA PRO A 26 27.46 -35.58 -11.47
C PRO A 26 28.57 -35.47 -12.53
N CYS A 27 28.93 -34.22 -12.88
CA CYS A 27 30.02 -33.92 -13.80
C CYS A 27 31.31 -34.64 -13.37
N ARG A 28 31.61 -35.74 -14.08
CA ARG A 28 32.92 -36.37 -14.08
C ARG A 28 33.77 -35.56 -15.04
N TYR A 29 34.58 -34.65 -14.50
CA TYR A 29 35.64 -33.99 -15.27
C TYR A 29 36.64 -35.07 -15.69
N SER A 30 36.48 -35.55 -16.93
CA SER A 30 37.46 -36.40 -17.59
C SER A 30 38.43 -35.48 -18.32
N ASN A 31 39.58 -35.23 -17.71
CA ASN A 31 40.78 -34.90 -18.47
C ASN A 31 41.24 -36.19 -19.13
N THR A 32 40.93 -36.38 -20.41
CA THR A 32 41.62 -37.37 -21.23
C THR A 32 42.15 -36.68 -22.47
N ASN A 33 43.47 -36.71 -22.57
CA ASN A 33 44.28 -36.19 -23.67
C ASN A 33 43.97 -36.88 -25.01
N GLN A 34 44.58 -36.30 -26.05
CA GLN A 34 44.98 -36.91 -27.32
C GLN A 34 43.89 -37.14 -28.38
N LEU A 35 43.97 -36.32 -29.44
CA LEU A 35 43.72 -36.79 -30.80
C LEU A 35 44.91 -36.36 -31.67
N SER A 36 45.87 -37.26 -31.85
CA SER A 36 46.79 -37.29 -32.99
C SER A 36 46.22 -38.26 -34.03
N ALA A 37 46.28 -37.89 -35.31
CA ALA A 37 45.86 -38.69 -36.45
C ALA A 37 47.03 -39.52 -37.03
N THR A 38 46.72 -40.74 -37.49
CA THR A 38 47.55 -41.84 -38.03
C THR A 38 47.65 -41.74 -39.59
N THR A 39 48.83 -41.62 -40.26
CA THR A 39 49.78 -42.62 -40.90
C THR A 39 49.33 -43.10 -42.33
N PRO A 40 50.17 -43.47 -43.37
CA PRO A 40 51.38 -44.33 -43.27
C PRO A 40 52.61 -44.18 -44.24
N GLY A 41 53.78 -44.67 -43.77
CA GLY A 41 54.83 -45.22 -44.64
C GLY A 41 56.30 -45.23 -44.13
N LEU A 42 56.85 -46.44 -43.96
CA LEU A 42 58.28 -46.89 -43.94
C LEU A 42 59.09 -46.97 -42.60
N PRO A 43 59.97 -48.01 -42.43
CA PRO A 43 60.54 -48.40 -41.13
C PRO A 43 62.04 -48.11 -40.98
N THR A 44 62.51 -47.93 -39.73
CA THR A 44 63.78 -48.48 -39.20
C THR A 44 63.86 -48.31 -37.68
N SER A 45 64.37 -49.35 -37.01
CA SER A 45 64.59 -49.53 -35.56
C SER A 45 65.91 -48.86 -35.10
N PRO A 46 66.37 -49.03 -33.83
CA PRO A 46 65.80 -48.67 -32.52
C PRO A 46 66.67 -47.60 -31.80
N THR A 47 66.25 -47.04 -30.65
CA THR A 47 67.08 -46.83 -29.42
C THR A 47 66.29 -46.10 -28.31
N GLN A 48 66.08 -46.85 -27.23
CA GLN A 48 65.84 -46.56 -25.80
C GLN A 48 66.68 -45.34 -25.31
N THR A 49 66.33 -44.42 -24.39
CA THR A 49 65.72 -44.51 -23.05
C THR A 49 65.59 -43.06 -22.51
N ASP A 50 64.65 -42.82 -21.59
CA ASP A 50 64.72 -41.88 -20.44
C ASP A 50 63.52 -40.96 -20.22
N SER A 51 62.63 -41.44 -19.34
CA SER A 51 62.29 -40.78 -18.07
C SER A 51 61.80 -39.32 -18.13
N GLN A 52 60.55 -39.10 -18.54
CA GLN A 52 59.80 -37.89 -18.18
C GLN A 52 58.95 -38.13 -16.93
N ALA A 53 59.29 -37.40 -15.88
CA ALA A 53 58.60 -37.35 -14.61
C ALA A 53 57.16 -36.81 -14.79
N GLU A 54 56.19 -37.62 -14.37
CA GLU A 54 54.80 -37.21 -14.16
C GLU A 54 54.74 -36.05 -13.16
N GLU A 55 54.37 -34.87 -13.65
CA GLU A 55 54.12 -33.70 -12.82
C GLU A 55 52.77 -33.89 -12.09
N PRO A 56 52.73 -33.83 -10.75
CA PRO A 56 51.53 -34.13 -9.98
C PRO A 56 50.44 -33.10 -10.31
N SER A 57 49.34 -33.59 -10.89
CA SER A 57 48.13 -32.83 -11.16
C SER A 57 47.61 -32.18 -9.88
N LYS A 58 47.90 -30.88 -9.73
CA LYS A 58 47.39 -30.06 -8.62
C LYS A 58 45.86 -30.03 -8.67
N GLU A 59 45.25 -30.76 -7.76
CA GLU A 59 43.81 -30.71 -7.51
C GLU A 59 43.38 -29.27 -7.26
N VAL A 60 42.57 -28.72 -8.16
CA VAL A 60 42.02 -27.38 -8.04
C VAL A 60 41.04 -27.36 -6.86
N PRO A 61 41.31 -26.60 -5.79
CA PRO A 61 40.50 -26.66 -4.58
C PRO A 61 39.06 -26.25 -4.84
N CYS A 62 38.11 -27.05 -4.33
CA CYS A 62 36.66 -26.88 -4.45
C CYS A 62 36.11 -25.59 -3.78
N ALA A 63 36.41 -24.41 -4.34
CA ALA A 63 35.84 -23.13 -3.91
C ALA A 63 34.32 -23.01 -4.14
N ASN A 64 33.70 -23.98 -4.82
CA ASN A 64 32.32 -23.92 -5.31
C ASN A 64 31.26 -24.24 -4.23
N THR A 65 31.65 -24.78 -3.07
CA THR A 65 30.69 -25.22 -2.03
C THR A 65 30.05 -24.05 -1.27
N LYS A 66 30.80 -22.96 -1.01
CA LYS A 66 30.27 -21.76 -0.33
C LYS A 66 29.26 -21.00 -1.20
N GLN A 67 29.59 -20.81 -2.48
CA GLN A 67 28.70 -20.12 -3.43
C GLN A 67 27.39 -20.88 -3.62
N ARG A 68 27.45 -22.22 -3.69
CA ARG A 68 26.24 -23.07 -3.77
C ARG A 68 25.35 -22.97 -2.53
N ARG A 69 25.93 -22.76 -1.33
CA ARG A 69 25.15 -22.51 -0.10
C ARG A 69 24.47 -21.15 -0.13
N LEU A 70 25.19 -20.09 -0.53
CA LEU A 70 24.64 -18.74 -0.68
C LEU A 70 23.45 -18.70 -1.64
N ILE A 71 23.56 -19.35 -2.80
CA ILE A 71 22.48 -19.43 -3.79
C ILE A 71 21.26 -20.15 -3.20
N LYS A 72 21.46 -21.25 -2.46
CA LYS A 72 20.35 -21.97 -1.80
C LYS A 72 19.63 -21.09 -0.78
N TYR A 73 20.37 -20.34 0.05
CA TYR A 73 19.75 -19.42 1.01
C TYR A 73 19.00 -18.28 0.32
N TRP A 74 19.53 -17.76 -0.79
CA TRP A 74 18.83 -16.75 -1.59
C TRP A 74 17.52 -17.27 -2.17
N ILE A 75 17.54 -18.44 -2.81
CA ILE A 75 16.32 -19.06 -3.36
C ILE A 75 15.30 -19.33 -2.25
N LEU A 76 15.73 -19.88 -1.12
CA LEU A 76 14.85 -20.14 0.01
C LEU A 76 14.27 -18.85 0.59
N SER A 77 15.08 -17.79 0.70
CA SER A 77 14.65 -16.47 1.15
C SER A 77 13.61 -15.87 0.20
N SER A 78 13.82 -15.97 -1.13
CA SER A 78 12.86 -15.51 -2.14
C SER A 78 11.55 -16.29 -2.06
N ILE A 79 11.59 -17.62 -1.94
CA ILE A 79 10.38 -18.44 -1.79
C ILE A 79 9.64 -18.08 -0.49
N ALA A 80 10.37 -17.95 0.62
CA ALA A 80 9.79 -17.54 1.90
C ALA A 80 9.12 -16.16 1.78
N PHE A 81 9.77 -15.20 1.14
CA PHE A 81 9.21 -13.87 0.89
C PHE A 81 7.93 -13.94 0.04
N CYS A 82 7.92 -14.72 -1.04
CA CYS A 82 6.74 -14.90 -1.90
C CYS A 82 5.53 -15.52 -1.16
N ILE A 83 5.76 -16.29 -0.09
CA ILE A 83 4.68 -16.88 0.72
C ILE A 83 4.29 -15.95 1.87
N ILE A 84 5.27 -15.36 2.57
CA ILE A 84 5.04 -14.52 3.74
C ILE A 84 4.38 -13.19 3.35
N ALA A 85 4.79 -12.57 2.24
CA ALA A 85 4.24 -11.29 1.80
C ALA A 85 2.71 -11.31 1.60
N PRO A 86 2.11 -12.24 0.84
CA PRO A 86 0.66 -12.30 0.68
C PRO A 86 -0.06 -12.64 1.99
N LEU A 87 0.51 -13.52 2.83
CA LEU A 87 -0.08 -13.83 4.14
C LEU A 87 -0.13 -12.60 5.05
N ILE A 88 0.98 -11.85 5.15
CA ILE A 88 1.01 -10.59 5.90
C ILE A 88 0.03 -9.59 5.30
N SER A 89 -0.05 -9.48 3.98
CA SER A 89 -1.00 -8.57 3.31
C SER A 89 -2.45 -8.91 3.63
N ILE A 90 -2.83 -10.19 3.63
CA ILE A 90 -4.18 -10.65 3.99
C ILE A 90 -4.47 -10.34 5.47
N LEU A 91 -3.53 -10.66 6.37
CA LEU A 91 -3.67 -10.38 7.80
C LEU A 91 -3.79 -8.88 8.05
N LEU A 92 -2.96 -8.07 7.41
CA LEU A 92 -3.00 -6.62 7.51
C LEU A 92 -4.34 -6.07 6.98
N GLY A 93 -4.84 -6.60 5.87
CA GLY A 93 -6.15 -6.28 5.32
C GLY A 93 -7.29 -6.56 6.29
N PHE A 94 -7.24 -7.71 6.98
CA PHE A 94 -8.23 -8.11 7.97
C PHE A 94 -8.18 -7.24 9.24
N PHE A 95 -6.99 -7.02 9.81
CA PHE A 95 -6.83 -6.28 11.07
C PHE A 95 -6.94 -4.77 10.92
N LEU A 96 -6.57 -4.21 9.77
CA LEU A 96 -6.67 -2.78 9.50
C LEU A 96 -7.94 -2.41 8.74
N HIS A 97 -8.89 -3.34 8.60
CA HIS A 97 -10.16 -3.03 7.98
C HIS A 97 -10.85 -1.90 8.73
N THR A 98 -11.38 -0.94 7.97
CA THR A 98 -12.07 0.23 8.50
C THR A 98 -13.27 -0.24 9.30
N LYS A 99 -13.31 0.13 10.58
CA LYS A 99 -14.50 -0.07 11.40
C LYS A 99 -15.60 0.82 10.85
N GLY A 100 -16.82 0.29 10.79
CA GLY A 100 -18.00 1.07 10.45
C GLY A 100 -18.19 2.24 11.40
N LEU A 101 -19.02 3.19 10.98
CA LEU A 101 -19.39 4.35 11.79
C LEU A 101 -19.96 3.87 13.13
N SER A 102 -19.34 4.29 14.23
CA SER A 102 -19.79 3.95 15.59
C SER A 102 -20.52 5.15 16.19
N TYR A 103 -21.68 4.88 16.77
CA TYR A 103 -22.52 5.85 17.46
C TYR A 103 -23.04 5.24 18.76
N ILE A 104 -23.10 6.06 19.81
CA ILE A 104 -23.71 5.70 21.07
C ILE A 104 -24.88 6.67 21.26
N PRO A 105 -26.13 6.21 21.12
CA PRO A 105 -27.29 7.08 21.29
C PRO A 105 -27.35 7.61 22.73
N PRO A 106 -27.76 8.88 22.93
CA PRO A 106 -28.02 9.40 24.26
C PRO A 106 -29.18 8.62 24.89
N SER A 107 -29.04 8.27 26.17
CA SER A 107 -30.10 7.61 26.93
C SER A 107 -31.07 8.65 27.47
N GLY A 108 -32.09 8.99 26.68
CA GLY A 108 -33.13 9.93 27.08
C GLY A 108 -34.40 9.71 26.27
N GLY A 109 -35.53 9.50 26.95
CA GLY A 109 -36.84 9.48 26.32
C GLY A 109 -37.38 10.90 26.19
N PHE A 110 -37.80 11.30 24.99
CA PHE A 110 -38.52 12.56 24.78
C PHE A 110 -40.00 12.40 25.11
N ALA A 111 -40.60 13.37 25.80
CA ALA A 111 -42.02 13.39 26.08
C ALA A 111 -42.78 13.93 24.86
N GLY A 112 -43.16 13.06 23.93
CA GLY A 112 -43.90 13.45 22.73
C GLY A 112 -43.82 12.45 21.59
N ARG A 113 -44.15 12.91 20.38
CA ARG A 113 -43.96 12.13 19.15
C ARG A 113 -42.47 12.07 18.85
N ASN A 114 -41.96 10.85 18.68
CA ASN A 114 -40.56 10.60 18.36
C ASN A 114 -40.47 9.84 17.03
N LEU A 115 -39.64 10.36 16.14
CA LEU A 115 -39.34 9.76 14.84
C LEU A 115 -37.91 9.21 14.89
N SER A 116 -37.80 7.88 14.94
CA SER A 116 -36.52 7.19 14.87
C SER A 116 -36.04 7.11 13.43
N ILE A 117 -34.82 7.58 13.20
CA ILE A 117 -34.16 7.55 11.90
C ILE A 117 -32.82 6.81 11.98
N SER A 118 -32.48 6.13 10.90
CA SER A 118 -31.18 5.52 10.68
C SER A 118 -30.36 6.31 9.67
N ALA A 119 -29.04 6.30 9.85
CA ALA A 119 -28.09 6.95 8.95
C ALA A 119 -26.97 5.98 8.57
N PHE A 120 -26.78 5.78 7.27
CA PHE A 120 -25.74 4.92 6.72
C PHE A 120 -24.76 5.74 5.89
N LEU A 121 -23.50 5.78 6.32
CA LEU A 121 -22.42 6.40 5.56
C LEU A 121 -22.13 5.59 4.29
N VAL A 122 -22.33 6.23 3.12
CA VAL A 122 -22.12 5.62 1.80
C VAL A 122 -20.72 5.90 1.29
N SER A 123 -20.32 7.18 1.29
CA SER A 123 -19.05 7.63 0.73
C SER A 123 -18.57 8.92 1.38
N ALA A 124 -17.25 9.14 1.34
CA ALA A 124 -16.61 10.38 1.71
C ALA A 124 -15.58 10.73 0.64
N ASP A 125 -15.68 11.92 0.08
CA ASP A 125 -14.75 12.45 -0.91
C ASP A 125 -14.24 13.83 -0.48
N PRO A 126 -13.02 13.89 0.10
CA PRO A 126 -12.42 15.16 0.51
C PRO A 126 -11.93 16.01 -0.67
N THR A 127 -11.90 15.49 -1.90
CA THR A 127 -11.51 16.26 -3.08
C THR A 127 -12.66 17.14 -3.55
N SER A 128 -13.87 16.59 -3.54
CA SER A 128 -15.12 17.34 -3.77
C SER A 128 -15.64 18.03 -2.50
N SER A 129 -15.04 17.75 -1.33
CA SER A 129 -15.51 18.20 -0.02
C SER A 129 -16.94 17.75 0.28
N ILE A 130 -17.28 16.50 -0.03
CA ILE A 130 -18.62 15.93 0.15
C ILE A 130 -18.56 14.61 0.93
N ILE A 131 -19.52 14.42 1.84
CA ILE A 131 -19.84 13.15 2.47
C ILE A 131 -21.30 12.78 2.18
N THR A 132 -21.55 11.52 1.84
CA THR A 132 -22.88 11.06 1.41
C THR A 132 -23.45 10.09 2.43
N PHE A 133 -24.68 10.38 2.86
CA PHE A 133 -25.46 9.53 3.75
C PHE A 133 -26.75 9.06 3.10
N ASP A 134 -27.08 7.79 3.34
CA ASP A 134 -28.41 7.25 3.16
C ASP A 134 -29.14 7.28 4.49
N TRP A 135 -30.34 7.84 4.48
CA TRP A 135 -31.21 7.96 5.63
C TRP A 135 -32.40 7.05 5.48
N GLY A 136 -32.86 6.46 6.58
CA GLY A 136 -34.09 5.69 6.66
C GLY A 136 -34.93 6.15 7.85
N VAL A 137 -36.25 6.14 7.71
CA VAL A 137 -37.16 6.27 8.85
C VAL A 137 -37.48 4.87 9.36
N ASP A 138 -37.03 4.53 10.56
CA ASP A 138 -37.17 3.19 11.13
C ASP A 138 -38.49 3.03 11.89
N SER A 139 -38.87 4.03 12.68
CA SER A 139 -40.12 3.99 13.44
C SER A 139 -40.66 5.38 13.80
N ASP A 140 -41.96 5.45 14.05
CA ASP A 140 -42.65 6.64 14.54
C ASP A 140 -43.55 6.25 15.72
N THR A 141 -43.39 6.89 16.87
CA THR A 141 -44.22 6.57 18.04
C THR A 141 -45.69 6.85 17.82
N CYS A 142 -46.06 7.81 16.96
CA CYS A 142 -47.45 8.03 16.60
C CYS A 142 -48.05 6.77 15.94
N VAL A 143 -47.34 6.20 14.98
CA VAL A 143 -47.79 5.00 14.25
C VAL A 143 -47.89 3.80 15.18
N ARG A 144 -46.96 3.68 16.13
CA ARG A 144 -46.91 2.54 17.06
C ARG A 144 -47.98 2.62 18.16
N ASP A 145 -48.20 3.80 18.72
CA ASP A 145 -49.00 3.97 19.94
C ASP A 145 -50.47 4.31 19.62
N SER A 146 -50.77 4.78 18.40
CA SER A 146 -52.14 5.13 18.01
C SER A 146 -53.02 3.89 17.85
N LYS A 147 -54.08 3.81 18.67
CA LYS A 147 -55.15 2.81 18.52
C LYS A 147 -56.08 3.13 17.32
N ALA A 148 -56.01 4.35 16.80
CA ALA A 148 -56.79 4.81 15.67
C ALA A 148 -55.87 5.03 14.47
N VAL A 149 -55.86 4.07 13.55
CA VAL A 149 -55.23 4.17 12.24
C VAL A 149 -55.86 5.35 11.50
N GLY A 150 -55.15 6.49 11.42
CA GLY A 150 -55.60 7.69 10.71
C GLY A 150 -55.36 9.04 11.40
N GLU A 151 -54.91 9.07 12.65
CA GLU A 151 -54.64 10.34 13.36
C GLU A 151 -53.19 10.84 13.24
N CYS A 152 -52.29 10.07 12.61
CA CYS A 152 -50.90 10.46 12.45
C CYS A 152 -50.71 11.41 11.26
N THR A 153 -50.37 12.65 11.57
CA THR A 153 -50.01 13.67 10.59
C THR A 153 -48.69 13.37 9.91
N ASP A 154 -48.53 13.81 8.66
CA ASP A 154 -47.27 13.71 7.93
C ASP A 154 -46.18 14.54 8.62
N VAL A 155 -44.94 14.06 8.51
CA VAL A 155 -43.77 14.72 9.10
C VAL A 155 -42.85 15.22 8.02
N SER A 156 -42.52 16.51 8.08
CA SER A 156 -41.55 17.17 7.22
C SER A 156 -40.21 17.24 7.93
N ILE A 157 -39.16 16.69 7.31
CA ILE A 157 -37.78 16.70 7.80
C ILE A 157 -37.01 17.81 7.08
N PHE A 158 -36.42 18.70 7.85
CA PHE A 158 -35.67 19.85 7.38
C PHE A 158 -34.18 19.66 7.66
N PHE A 159 -33.35 20.12 6.73
CA PHE A 159 -31.89 20.08 6.83
C PHE A 159 -31.35 21.50 6.68
N ASP A 160 -30.19 21.79 7.28
CA ASP A 160 -29.50 23.05 7.00
C ASP A 160 -28.98 23.07 5.55
N ASN A 161 -29.59 23.92 4.73
CA ASN A 161 -29.25 24.09 3.32
C ASN A 161 -27.80 24.56 3.10
N ASN A 162 -27.17 25.20 4.09
CA ASN A 162 -25.77 25.64 3.99
C ASN A 162 -24.79 24.47 4.08
N LEU A 163 -25.19 23.39 4.75
CA LEU A 163 -24.41 22.17 4.93
C LEU A 163 -24.61 21.19 3.77
N LEU A 164 -25.67 21.34 2.97
CA LEU A 164 -25.91 20.50 1.81
C LEU A 164 -25.10 20.96 0.59
N ASP A 165 -24.61 20.00 -0.18
CA ASP A 165 -24.01 20.26 -1.48
C ASP A 165 -25.10 20.30 -2.56
N ASN A 166 -25.75 21.46 -2.70
CA ASN A 166 -26.68 21.74 -3.78
C ASN A 166 -25.94 22.47 -4.90
N SER A 167 -25.32 21.72 -5.82
CA SER A 167 -24.59 22.28 -6.97
C SER A 167 -25.46 23.13 -7.90
N ASP A 168 -26.78 22.95 -7.82
CA ASP A 168 -27.72 23.48 -8.81
C ASP A 168 -28.32 24.84 -8.42
N ASP A 169 -28.07 25.33 -7.20
CA ASP A 169 -28.81 26.47 -6.62
C ASP A 169 -27.94 27.71 -6.35
N ILE A 170 -27.04 28.01 -7.30
CA ILE A 170 -26.06 29.11 -7.22
C ILE A 170 -26.74 30.51 -7.23
N GLY A 171 -28.04 30.61 -7.54
CA GLY A 171 -28.73 31.89 -7.76
C GLY A 171 -29.47 32.50 -6.56
N ASN A 172 -29.96 31.69 -5.61
CA ASN A 172 -30.88 32.14 -4.56
C ASN A 172 -30.47 31.60 -3.18
N GLY A 173 -29.20 31.74 -2.82
CA GLY A 173 -28.67 31.22 -1.55
C GLY A 173 -29.48 31.71 -0.35
N VAL A 174 -29.99 30.77 0.45
CA VAL A 174 -30.69 31.06 1.70
C VAL A 174 -29.68 31.68 2.69
N PRO A 175 -29.94 32.85 3.27
CA PRO A 175 -29.08 33.44 4.30
C PRO A 175 -28.84 32.46 5.46
N SER A 176 -27.64 32.47 6.05
CA SER A 176 -27.31 31.61 7.19
C SER A 176 -28.14 31.89 8.45
N SER A 177 -28.86 33.01 8.49
CA SER A 177 -29.78 33.38 9.57
C SER A 177 -31.14 32.72 9.46
N ASP A 178 -31.51 32.22 8.28
CA ASP A 178 -32.88 31.84 7.99
C ASP A 178 -33.09 30.36 8.31
N VAL A 179 -34.17 30.07 9.04
CA VAL A 179 -34.57 28.69 9.33
C VAL A 179 -34.98 28.01 8.02
N PRO A 180 -34.46 26.82 7.70
CA PRO A 180 -34.82 26.12 6.47
C PRO A 180 -36.33 25.95 6.34
N SER A 181 -36.94 26.57 5.32
CA SER A 181 -38.39 26.59 5.14
C SER A 181 -38.92 25.50 4.19
N THR A 182 -38.02 24.89 3.41
CA THR A 182 -38.34 23.83 2.47
C THR A 182 -37.87 22.50 3.04
N PRO A 183 -38.77 21.52 3.24
CA PRO A 183 -38.36 20.23 3.76
C PRO A 183 -37.59 19.45 2.71
N LEU A 184 -36.52 18.81 3.14
CA LEU A 184 -35.71 17.94 2.30
C LEU A 184 -36.45 16.61 2.03
N PHE A 185 -37.18 16.12 3.03
CA PHE A 185 -37.93 14.86 2.94
C PHE A 185 -39.28 14.99 3.65
N ARG A 186 -40.32 14.36 3.11
CA ARG A 186 -41.65 14.29 3.73
C ARG A 186 -42.01 12.83 3.98
N PHE A 187 -42.15 12.48 5.25
CA PHE A 187 -42.57 11.17 5.70
C PHE A 187 -44.10 11.12 5.83
N ASN A 188 -44.73 10.30 4.99
CA ASN A 188 -46.17 10.06 5.05
C ASN A 188 -46.47 8.93 6.05
N ALA A 189 -46.79 9.32 7.28
CA ALA A 189 -47.01 8.39 8.39
C ALA A 189 -48.28 7.54 8.16
N THR A 190 -49.30 8.10 7.50
CA THR A 190 -50.54 7.39 7.20
C THR A 190 -50.30 6.28 6.17
N ALA A 191 -49.54 6.56 5.11
CA ALA A 191 -49.20 5.56 4.10
C ALA A 191 -48.31 4.43 4.68
N SER A 192 -47.32 4.80 5.50
CA SER A 192 -46.43 3.83 6.17
C SER A 192 -47.18 2.85 7.08
N SER A 193 -48.23 3.32 7.76
CA SER A 193 -49.03 2.49 8.68
C SER A 193 -50.14 1.68 8.00
N SER A 194 -50.70 2.18 6.90
CA SER A 194 -51.89 1.59 6.26
C SER A 194 -51.60 0.78 5.00
N ASP A 195 -50.51 1.07 4.28
CA ASP A 195 -50.18 0.44 3.01
C ASP A 195 -48.79 -0.20 3.03
N PHE A 196 -48.77 -1.54 3.07
CA PHE A 196 -47.54 -2.33 2.96
C PHE A 196 -46.84 -2.22 1.59
N ARG A 197 -47.53 -1.65 0.57
CA ARG A 197 -46.97 -1.38 -0.76
C ARG A 197 -46.39 0.02 -0.87
N SER A 198 -46.45 0.82 0.19
CA SER A 198 -45.82 2.13 0.21
C SER A 198 -44.30 2.01 0.01
N ASN A 199 -43.71 3.04 -0.58
CA ASN A 199 -42.27 3.09 -0.77
C ASN A 199 -41.55 3.14 0.60
N THR A 200 -40.42 2.45 0.71
CA THR A 200 -39.57 2.54 1.89
C THR A 200 -39.16 4.00 2.12
N PRO A 201 -39.31 4.54 3.35
CA PRO A 201 -39.05 5.95 3.64
C PRO A 201 -37.55 6.23 3.75
N THR A 202 -36.85 6.20 2.61
CA THR A 202 -35.42 6.43 2.51
C THR A 202 -35.09 7.62 1.62
N PHE A 203 -34.06 8.38 1.98
CA PHE A 203 -33.55 9.50 1.17
C PHE A 203 -32.02 9.60 1.31
N ARG A 204 -31.38 10.33 0.38
CA ARG A 204 -29.93 10.49 0.34
C ARG A 204 -29.56 11.96 0.45
N THR A 205 -28.49 12.27 1.17
CA THR A 205 -27.93 13.63 1.26
C THR A 205 -26.45 13.66 0.96
N ASN A 206 -26.03 14.70 0.24
CA ASN A 206 -24.64 15.10 0.12
C ASN A 206 -24.39 16.26 1.07
N ILE A 207 -23.56 16.03 2.09
CA ILE A 207 -23.22 17.01 3.11
C ILE A 207 -21.80 17.50 2.86
N ARG A 208 -21.55 18.79 3.06
CA ARG A 208 -20.23 19.40 2.90
C ARG A 208 -19.28 18.94 4.00
N LEU A 209 -18.07 18.58 3.58
CA LEU A 209 -16.93 18.32 4.46
C LEU A 209 -16.16 19.61 4.67
N PHE A 210 -15.89 19.90 5.92
CA PHE A 210 -15.06 20.99 6.39
C PHE A 210 -13.76 20.42 6.96
N GLN A 211 -12.76 21.29 7.03
CA GLN A 211 -11.53 20.98 7.74
C GLN A 211 -11.80 21.18 9.25
N SER A 212 -11.65 20.12 10.06
CA SER A 212 -11.90 20.17 11.51
C SER A 212 -10.69 19.70 12.32
N GLY A 213 -10.35 20.46 13.38
CA GLY A 213 -9.23 20.17 14.27
C GLY A 213 -8.16 21.27 14.36
N SER A 214 -6.97 20.90 14.85
CA SER A 214 -5.82 21.82 14.97
C SER A 214 -5.27 22.19 13.59
N PRO A 215 -4.91 23.45 13.32
CA PRO A 215 -4.47 23.94 12.01
C PRO A 215 -3.32 23.15 11.38
N ARG A 216 -2.54 22.41 12.18
CA ARG A 216 -1.46 21.56 11.69
C ARG A 216 -1.92 20.26 11.01
N ARG A 217 -3.17 19.83 11.17
CA ARG A 217 -3.72 18.60 10.55
C ARG A 217 -4.73 18.90 9.43
N LEU A 218 -4.96 20.18 9.14
CA LEU A 218 -6.00 20.66 8.25
C LEU A 218 -5.43 20.96 6.88
N SER A 219 -5.49 19.99 5.97
CA SER A 219 -5.48 20.19 4.51
C SER A 219 -5.22 18.86 3.82
N LEU A 220 -5.62 18.79 2.54
CA LEU A 220 -5.21 17.70 1.64
C LEU A 220 -3.67 17.57 1.53
N VAL A 221 -2.91 18.60 1.92
CA VAL A 221 -1.43 18.57 1.93
C VAL A 221 -0.88 17.57 2.96
N ASN A 222 -1.62 17.28 4.03
CA ASN A 222 -1.21 16.37 5.09
C ASN A 222 -1.57 14.90 4.82
N TYR A 223 -2.02 14.56 3.62
CA TYR A 223 -2.29 13.17 3.23
C TYR A 223 -1.08 12.27 3.59
N PRO A 224 -1.30 11.05 4.15
CA PRO A 224 -2.57 10.38 4.45
C PRO A 224 -3.09 10.63 5.89
N PHE A 225 -2.57 11.64 6.60
CA PHE A 225 -2.93 11.96 8.00
C PHE A 225 -3.95 13.10 8.10
N ASP A 226 -4.62 13.39 6.99
CA ASP A 226 -5.71 14.36 6.86
C ASP A 226 -6.92 13.97 7.73
N THR A 227 -7.61 14.99 8.25
CA THR A 227 -8.84 14.84 9.03
C THR A 227 -9.84 15.91 8.60
N TYR A 228 -11.09 15.51 8.47
CA TYR A 228 -12.21 16.35 8.06
C TYR A 228 -13.33 16.20 9.09
N ALA A 229 -14.25 17.16 9.11
CA ALA A 229 -15.54 16.94 9.73
C ALA A 229 -16.69 17.42 8.86
N ALA A 230 -17.85 16.83 9.07
CA ALA A 230 -19.12 17.31 8.57
C ALA A 230 -20.03 17.58 9.75
N ASN A 231 -20.76 18.70 9.70
CA ASN A 231 -21.82 18.95 10.66
C ASN A 231 -23.14 18.47 10.05
N ILE A 232 -23.96 17.85 10.88
CA ILE A 232 -25.35 17.56 10.57
C ILE A 232 -26.20 18.41 11.50
N PHE A 233 -27.13 19.15 10.89
CA PHE A 233 -28.19 19.85 11.57
C PHE A 233 -29.51 19.54 10.88
N MET A 234 -30.42 18.89 11.60
CA MET A 234 -31.76 18.58 11.10
C MET A 234 -32.79 18.65 12.20
N TYR A 235 -34.02 18.95 11.82
CA TYR A 235 -35.18 18.97 12.71
C TYR A 235 -36.42 18.53 11.93
N ALA A 236 -37.50 18.21 12.63
CA ALA A 236 -38.74 17.80 11.99
C ALA A 236 -39.96 18.54 12.54
N GLN A 237 -40.95 18.72 11.68
CA GLN A 237 -42.25 19.30 12.04
C GLN A 237 -43.38 18.49 11.42
N ASP A 238 -44.51 18.43 12.11
CA ASP A 238 -45.73 17.84 11.58
C ASP A 238 -46.44 18.80 10.60
N SER A 239 -47.52 18.32 9.97
CA SER A 239 -48.35 19.15 9.07
C SER A 239 -49.00 20.37 9.74
N ASN A 240 -48.98 20.47 11.06
CA ASN A 240 -49.51 21.59 11.84
C ASN A 240 -48.39 22.51 12.36
N ASN A 241 -47.16 22.35 11.87
CA ASN A 241 -45.95 23.08 12.32
C ASN A 241 -45.60 22.84 13.79
N LYS A 242 -46.03 21.73 14.38
CA LYS A 242 -45.55 21.28 15.69
C LYS A 242 -44.26 20.52 15.51
N SER A 243 -43.30 20.77 16.38
CA SER A 243 -42.05 20.04 16.42
C SER A 243 -42.26 18.55 16.65
N VAL A 244 -41.45 17.74 15.97
CA VAL A 244 -41.38 16.29 16.15
C VAL A 244 -39.94 15.95 16.52
N ASN A 245 -39.76 15.24 17.64
CA ASN A 245 -38.44 14.84 18.08
C ASN A 245 -37.83 13.87 17.08
N LEU A 246 -36.65 14.21 16.56
CA LEU A 246 -35.86 13.27 15.75
C LEU A 246 -34.91 12.50 16.66
N HIS A 247 -34.95 11.19 16.58
CA HIS A 247 -34.02 10.31 17.30
C HIS A 247 -33.18 9.52 16.31
N LEU A 248 -31.87 9.72 16.35
CA LEU A 248 -30.95 8.92 15.58
C LEU A 248 -30.79 7.56 16.28
N ASP A 249 -31.39 6.51 15.74
CA ASP A 249 -31.44 5.19 16.38
C ASP A 249 -30.23 4.35 15.96
N VAL A 250 -30.12 4.11 14.65
CA VAL A 250 -29.04 3.31 14.06
C VAL A 250 -28.15 4.18 13.20
N VAL A 251 -26.85 4.15 13.48
CA VAL A 251 -25.84 4.75 12.61
C VAL A 251 -24.89 3.67 12.18
N GLY A 252 -24.64 3.59 10.88
CA GLY A 252 -23.77 2.58 10.30
C GLY A 252 -23.15 3.02 8.98
N GLY A 253 -22.72 2.03 8.21
CA GLY A 253 -22.05 2.26 6.94
C GLY A 253 -20.55 2.48 7.07
N THR A 254 -19.87 2.42 5.92
CA THR A 254 -18.42 2.51 5.80
C THR A 254 -18.09 3.22 4.50
N ALA A 255 -17.41 4.36 4.59
CA ALA A 255 -16.80 4.99 3.42
C ALA A 255 -15.46 4.29 3.13
N VAL A 256 -15.31 3.78 1.90
CA VAL A 256 -14.10 3.05 1.49
C VAL A 256 -12.86 3.91 1.72
N GLY A 257 -11.92 3.38 2.52
CA GLY A 257 -10.67 4.07 2.81
C GLY A 257 -10.73 5.10 3.94
N PHE A 258 -11.87 5.26 4.59
CA PHE A 258 -12.04 6.19 5.70
C PHE A 258 -12.53 5.49 6.97
N THR A 259 -12.12 6.04 8.10
CA THR A 259 -12.74 5.78 9.40
C THR A 259 -13.53 7.02 9.77
N ALA A 260 -14.81 6.84 10.07
CA ALA A 260 -15.67 7.91 10.52
C ALA A 260 -16.10 7.66 11.97
N SER A 261 -16.21 8.74 12.74
CA SER A 261 -16.69 8.74 14.11
C SER A 261 -17.67 9.87 14.29
N LEU A 262 -18.83 9.58 14.88
CA LEU A 262 -19.85 10.58 15.16
C LEU A 262 -19.71 11.07 16.60
N LEU A 263 -19.59 12.39 16.76
CA LEU A 263 -19.61 13.07 18.05
C LEU A 263 -20.98 13.73 18.23
N TYR A 264 -21.69 13.30 19.26
CA TYR A 264 -22.95 13.93 19.65
C TYR A 264 -22.67 15.27 20.35
N ILE A 265 -23.29 16.34 19.88
CA ILE A 265 -23.19 17.65 20.50
C ILE A 265 -24.30 17.73 21.55
N ASP A 266 -23.91 17.83 22.82
CA ASP A 266 -24.86 17.90 23.93
C ASP A 266 -25.62 19.24 23.90
N GLN A 267 -26.89 19.15 23.50
CA GLN A 267 -27.81 20.28 23.32
C GLN A 267 -28.20 20.95 24.63
N SER A 268 -28.10 20.24 25.76
CA SER A 268 -28.46 20.79 27.07
C SER A 268 -27.65 22.04 27.41
N ASN A 269 -26.40 22.12 26.93
CA ASN A 269 -25.52 23.26 27.12
C ASN A 269 -25.94 24.51 26.32
N PHE A 270 -26.75 24.33 25.28
CA PHE A 270 -27.21 25.41 24.40
C PHE A 270 -28.63 25.90 24.73
N GLY A 271 -29.28 25.31 25.74
CA GLY A 271 -30.67 25.65 26.08
C GLY A 271 -31.66 25.36 24.95
N LEU A 272 -31.29 24.46 24.04
CA LEU A 272 -32.17 23.99 22.98
C LEU A 272 -32.97 22.81 23.53
N ASP A 273 -34.30 22.93 23.50
CA ASP A 273 -35.18 21.80 23.76
C ASP A 273 -34.88 20.70 22.72
N ALA A 274 -34.88 19.43 23.17
CA ALA A 274 -34.21 18.28 22.55
C ALA A 274 -34.72 17.82 21.16
N GLU A 275 -35.38 18.68 20.39
CA GLU A 275 -36.13 18.35 19.18
C GLU A 275 -35.30 18.37 17.89
N ILE A 276 -34.00 18.61 18.00
CA ILE A 276 -33.08 18.81 16.88
C ILE A 276 -32.04 17.68 16.91
N ILE A 277 -31.48 17.31 15.76
CA ILE A 277 -30.25 16.52 15.70
C ILE A 277 -29.12 17.43 15.26
N ALA A 278 -28.17 17.67 16.17
CA ALA A 278 -26.92 18.38 15.94
C ALA A 278 -25.75 17.44 16.24
N THR A 279 -25.03 17.02 15.21
CA THR A 279 -23.88 16.11 15.36
C THR A 279 -22.71 16.55 14.49
N GLU A 280 -21.50 16.33 14.99
CA GLU A 280 -20.27 16.49 14.21
C GLU A 280 -19.73 15.10 13.86
N ILE A 281 -19.56 14.82 12.57
CA ILE A 281 -18.92 13.61 12.08
C ILE A 281 -17.47 13.93 11.79
N SER A 282 -16.53 13.28 12.46
CA SER A 282 -15.12 13.33 12.09
C SER A 282 -14.78 12.18 11.14
N VAL A 283 -14.13 12.52 10.02
CA VAL A 283 -13.68 11.58 9.00
C VAL A 283 -12.16 11.65 8.88
N ARG A 284 -11.50 10.50 8.96
CA ARG A 284 -10.04 10.36 8.79
C ARG A 284 -9.72 9.18 7.87
N ARG A 285 -8.52 9.15 7.29
CA ARG A 285 -8.09 7.97 6.50
C ARG A 285 -8.03 6.72 7.36
N GLY A 286 -8.37 5.58 6.77
CA GLY A 286 -8.25 4.27 7.38
C GLY A 286 -6.80 3.92 7.70
N ALA A 287 -6.58 3.18 8.78
CA ALA A 287 -5.24 2.74 9.18
C ALA A 287 -4.52 1.95 8.07
N LEU A 288 -5.28 1.19 7.25
CA LEU A 288 -4.77 0.47 6.10
C LEU A 288 -4.16 1.40 5.05
N ILE A 289 -4.87 2.48 4.67
CA ILE A 289 -4.37 3.46 3.69
C ILE A 289 -3.13 4.16 4.24
N ILE A 290 -3.16 4.56 5.51
CA ILE A 290 -2.01 5.19 6.17
C ILE A 290 -0.79 4.25 6.12
N ALA A 291 -0.94 2.99 6.53
CA ALA A 291 0.14 2.02 6.53
C ALA A 291 0.67 1.75 5.12
N PHE A 292 -0.23 1.60 4.13
CA PHE A 292 0.11 1.39 2.73
C PHE A 292 0.97 2.55 2.18
N CYS A 293 0.54 3.80 2.40
CA CYS A 293 1.28 4.98 1.98
C CYS A 293 2.66 5.08 2.64
N ILE A 294 2.78 4.77 3.95
CA ILE A 294 4.06 4.78 4.67
C ILE A 294 5.01 3.70 4.10
N ILE A 295 4.53 2.46 3.95
CA ILE A 295 5.33 1.33 3.45
C ILE A 295 5.85 1.61 2.05
N ILE A 296 4.98 2.08 1.15
CA ILE A 296 5.37 2.45 -0.21
C ILE A 296 6.40 3.56 -0.22
N THR A 297 6.20 4.61 0.58
CA THR A 297 7.14 5.73 0.64
C THR A 297 8.52 5.25 1.08
N ILE A 298 8.59 4.44 2.14
CA ILE A 298 9.85 3.83 2.60
C ILE A 298 10.49 2.96 1.51
N ALA A 299 9.70 2.14 0.81
CA ALA A 299 10.20 1.30 -0.27
C ALA A 299 10.78 2.12 -1.44
N ILE A 300 10.08 3.17 -1.87
CA ILE A 300 10.53 4.12 -2.90
C ILE A 300 11.86 4.75 -2.48
N TRP A 301 11.99 5.19 -1.23
CA TRP A 301 13.23 5.74 -0.69
C TRP A 301 14.38 4.74 -0.71
N ILE A 302 14.17 3.51 -0.24
CA ILE A 302 15.21 2.48 -0.20
C ILE A 302 15.68 2.14 -1.62
N ILE A 303 14.76 1.95 -2.57
CA ILE A 303 15.08 1.67 -3.97
C ILE A 303 15.85 2.84 -4.58
N THR A 304 15.39 4.07 -4.34
CA THR A 304 16.05 5.28 -4.85
C THR A 304 17.48 5.39 -4.34
N LEU A 305 17.68 5.24 -3.04
CA LEU A 305 19.01 5.31 -2.42
C LEU A 305 19.92 4.18 -2.93
N ALA A 306 19.40 2.97 -3.10
CA ALA A 306 20.17 1.85 -3.66
C ALA A 306 20.61 2.13 -5.10
N LEU A 307 19.70 2.57 -5.97
CA LEU A 307 20.02 2.90 -7.36
C LEU A 307 20.97 4.09 -7.48
N PHE A 308 20.80 5.09 -6.62
CA PHE A 308 21.71 6.23 -6.54
C PHE A 308 23.11 5.79 -6.13
N LEU A 309 23.25 4.97 -5.07
CA LEU A 309 24.56 4.44 -4.65
C LEU A 309 25.19 3.55 -5.71
N LEU A 310 24.42 2.70 -6.38
CA LEU A 310 24.91 1.87 -7.49
C LEU A 310 25.44 2.73 -8.64
N SER A 311 24.71 3.80 -8.99
CA SER A 311 25.12 4.72 -10.06
C SER A 311 26.34 5.55 -9.64
N PHE A 312 26.34 6.06 -8.40
CA PHE A 312 27.44 6.82 -7.83
C PHE A 312 28.74 6.01 -7.79
N THR A 313 28.67 4.77 -7.29
CA THR A 313 29.85 3.87 -7.25
C THR A 313 30.32 3.49 -8.66
N ALA A 314 29.42 3.30 -9.62
CA ALA A 314 29.80 3.07 -11.01
C ALA A 314 30.62 4.22 -11.59
N VAL A 315 30.14 5.46 -11.35
CA VAL A 315 30.74 6.68 -11.88
C VAL A 315 32.07 6.98 -11.18
N VAL A 316 32.11 6.93 -9.85
CA VAL A 316 33.30 7.29 -9.05
C VAL A 316 34.43 6.29 -9.20
N PHE A 317 34.11 4.99 -9.22
CA PHE A 317 35.14 3.95 -9.36
C PHE A 317 35.42 3.58 -10.83
N GLY A 318 34.71 4.17 -11.79
CA GLY A 318 34.85 3.85 -13.21
C GLY A 318 34.52 2.38 -13.53
N PHE A 319 33.71 1.72 -12.71
CA PHE A 319 33.31 0.33 -12.98
C PHE A 319 32.44 0.32 -14.23
N ARG A 320 32.90 -0.35 -15.29
CA ARG A 320 32.07 -0.62 -16.48
C ARG A 320 30.90 -1.50 -16.08
N GLN A 321 29.75 -0.88 -15.87
CA GLN A 321 28.47 -1.57 -15.73
C GLN A 321 27.95 -1.98 -17.10
N ARG A 322 27.23 -3.11 -17.16
CA ARG A 322 26.59 -3.50 -18.40
C ARG A 322 25.48 -2.49 -18.74
N THR A 323 25.25 -2.26 -20.04
CA THR A 323 24.28 -1.27 -20.51
C THR A 323 22.87 -1.53 -19.97
N GLU A 324 22.53 -2.78 -19.66
CA GLU A 324 21.23 -3.14 -19.08
C GLU A 324 21.06 -2.64 -17.63
N VAL A 325 22.15 -2.40 -16.89
CA VAL A 325 22.07 -1.86 -15.52
C VAL A 325 21.81 -0.36 -15.53
N LEU A 326 22.27 0.33 -16.58
CA LEU A 326 22.18 1.79 -16.72
C LEU A 326 20.78 2.26 -17.11
N ILE A 327 19.95 1.38 -17.66
CA ILE A 327 18.53 1.67 -17.95
C ILE A 327 17.62 1.52 -16.72
N ILE A 328 18.08 0.90 -15.63
CA ILE A 328 17.26 0.63 -14.44
C ILE A 328 16.72 1.92 -13.80
N PRO A 329 17.54 2.98 -13.57
CA PRO A 329 17.03 4.23 -13.01
C PRO A 329 15.94 4.88 -13.87
N VAL A 330 16.09 4.84 -15.21
CA VAL A 330 15.11 5.36 -16.16
C VAL A 330 13.78 4.61 -16.05
N ALA A 331 13.82 3.27 -16.08
CA ALA A 331 12.63 2.44 -15.92
C ALA A 331 11.95 2.68 -14.55
N THR A 332 12.75 2.90 -13.50
CA THR A 332 12.25 3.14 -12.13
C THR A 332 11.51 4.47 -12.02
N VAL A 333 11.97 5.53 -12.70
CA VAL A 333 11.25 6.82 -12.75
C VAL A 333 9.82 6.64 -13.29
N PHE A 334 9.64 5.88 -14.38
CA PHE A 334 8.31 5.59 -14.93
C PHE A 334 7.49 4.64 -14.05
N ALA A 335 8.13 3.68 -13.38
CA ALA A 335 7.44 2.79 -12.46
C ALA A 335 6.88 3.55 -11.26
N PHE A 336 7.62 4.53 -10.72
CA PHE A 336 7.17 5.31 -9.55
C PHE A 336 6.01 6.23 -9.87
N THR A 337 5.93 6.81 -11.07
CA THR A 337 4.77 7.62 -11.46
C THR A 337 3.50 6.77 -11.59
N GLN A 338 3.61 5.53 -12.11
CA GLN A 338 2.49 4.59 -12.12
C GLN A 338 2.09 4.17 -10.70
N LEU A 339 3.06 3.90 -9.83
CA LEU A 339 2.81 3.55 -8.42
C LEU A 339 2.06 4.68 -7.71
N ARG A 340 2.42 5.94 -7.96
CA ARG A 340 1.70 7.10 -7.44
C ARG A 340 0.23 7.14 -7.86
N ALA A 341 -0.06 6.82 -9.12
CA ALA A 341 -1.44 6.76 -9.62
C ALA A 341 -2.27 5.65 -8.96
N SER A 342 -1.63 4.64 -8.37
CA SER A 342 -2.33 3.57 -7.63
C SER A 342 -2.70 3.92 -6.19
N MET A 343 -2.26 5.08 -5.67
CA MET A 343 -2.59 5.50 -4.30
C MET A 343 -4.05 5.97 -4.22
N PRO A 344 -4.91 5.29 -3.44
CA PRO A 344 -6.34 5.57 -3.43
C PRO A 344 -6.63 6.92 -2.78
N GLY A 345 -7.26 7.83 -3.53
CA GLY A 345 -7.71 9.13 -3.03
C GLY A 345 -6.58 10.10 -2.68
N ALA A 346 -5.39 9.91 -3.25
CA ALA A 346 -4.26 10.83 -3.10
C ALA A 346 -4.50 12.13 -3.90
N PRO A 347 -4.43 13.30 -3.26
CA PRO A 347 -4.63 14.57 -3.94
C PRO A 347 -3.50 14.93 -4.90
N PRO A 348 -3.76 15.80 -5.90
CA PRO A 348 -2.72 16.44 -6.67
C PRO A 348 -1.86 17.32 -5.73
N GLY A 349 -0.65 16.85 -5.40
CA GLY A 349 0.28 17.57 -4.51
C GLY A 349 0.87 16.74 -3.36
N PHE A 350 0.39 15.53 -3.07
CA PHE A 350 1.00 14.68 -2.03
C PHE A 350 2.50 14.38 -2.26
N ASP A 351 2.95 14.47 -3.51
CA ASP A 351 4.26 14.00 -3.95
C ASP A 351 5.45 14.79 -3.37
N PHE A 352 5.24 15.92 -2.69
CA PHE A 352 6.32 16.84 -2.27
C PHE A 352 7.38 16.22 -1.36
N VAL A 353 7.01 15.34 -0.43
CA VAL A 353 7.96 14.77 0.54
C VAL A 353 8.41 13.36 0.16
N GLY A 354 7.49 12.56 -0.40
CA GLY A 354 7.77 11.16 -0.73
C GLY A 354 8.43 10.99 -2.10
N LEU A 355 7.78 11.49 -3.15
CA LEU A 355 8.06 11.06 -4.52
C LEU A 355 8.90 12.07 -5.30
N LEU A 356 8.64 13.36 -5.15
CA LEU A 356 9.33 14.42 -5.87
C LEU A 356 10.84 14.47 -5.55
N PRO A 357 11.30 14.36 -4.28
CA PRO A 357 12.73 14.26 -3.98
C PRO A 357 13.35 12.99 -4.57
N CYS A 358 12.62 11.87 -4.52
CA CYS A 358 13.08 10.60 -5.08
C CYS A 358 13.24 10.66 -6.61
N LEU A 359 12.29 11.27 -7.30
CA LEU A 359 12.39 11.52 -8.75
C LEU A 359 13.57 12.44 -9.08
N GLY A 360 13.81 13.49 -8.28
CA GLY A 360 14.97 14.35 -8.43
C GLY A 360 16.29 13.58 -8.31
N ILE A 361 16.43 12.75 -7.28
CA ILE A 361 17.62 11.91 -7.06
C ILE A 361 17.78 10.89 -8.20
N LEU A 362 16.71 10.22 -8.63
CA LEU A 362 16.76 9.26 -9.74
C LEU A 362 17.10 9.94 -11.08
N SER A 363 16.55 11.12 -11.34
CA SER A 363 16.87 11.89 -12.54
C SER A 363 18.34 12.30 -12.55
N PHE A 364 18.87 12.74 -11.40
CA PHE A 364 20.29 13.04 -11.24
C PHE A 364 21.15 11.79 -11.42
N SER A 365 20.74 10.66 -10.83
CA SER A 365 21.38 9.35 -11.01
C SER A 365 21.44 8.94 -12.48
N CYS A 366 20.35 9.12 -13.21
CA CYS A 366 20.25 8.85 -14.64
C CYS A 366 21.23 9.73 -15.45
N ALA A 367 21.31 11.02 -15.12
CA ALA A 367 22.23 11.95 -15.76
C ALA A 367 23.70 11.53 -15.53
N LEU A 368 24.05 11.10 -14.30
CA LEU A 368 25.38 10.59 -13.99
C LEU A 368 25.72 9.32 -14.78
N THR A 369 24.79 8.35 -14.85
CA THR A 369 24.99 7.12 -15.63
C THR A 369 25.15 7.38 -17.13
N LEU A 370 24.37 8.33 -17.67
CA LEU A 370 24.46 8.72 -19.08
C LEU A 370 25.76 9.48 -19.37
N GLY A 371 26.17 10.37 -18.48
CA GLY A 371 27.45 11.08 -18.58
C GLY A 371 28.64 10.10 -18.57
N ALA A 372 28.61 9.11 -17.67
CA ALA A 372 29.60 8.05 -17.66
C ALA A 372 29.62 7.27 -18.99
N LEU A 373 28.46 6.95 -19.57
CA LEU A 373 28.39 6.29 -20.89
C LEU A 373 28.95 7.12 -22.03
N LEU A 374 28.70 8.43 -22.03
CA LEU A 374 29.19 9.32 -23.08
C LEU A 374 30.70 9.51 -23.00
N ILE A 375 31.26 9.54 -21.80
CA ILE A 375 32.70 9.71 -21.58
C ILE A 375 33.46 8.39 -21.79
N THR A 376 32.85 7.26 -21.45
CA THR A 376 33.49 5.94 -21.56
C THR A 376 33.20 5.35 -22.93
N ASP A 377 34.17 5.38 -23.84
CA ASP A 377 34.00 4.84 -25.21
C ASP A 377 33.49 3.37 -25.15
N PRO A 378 32.25 3.11 -25.62
CA PRO A 378 31.64 1.78 -25.56
C PRO A 378 32.35 0.78 -26.48
N THR A 379 33.15 1.25 -27.44
CA THR A 379 33.77 0.42 -28.47
C THR A 379 35.06 -0.27 -28.02
N GLN A 380 35.79 0.31 -27.06
CA GLN A 380 36.99 -0.31 -26.51
C GLN A 380 36.62 -1.39 -25.49
N LYS A 381 36.45 -2.63 -25.94
CA LYS A 381 36.19 -3.80 -25.10
C LYS A 381 37.48 -4.28 -24.40
N GLU A 382 38.00 -3.54 -23.44
CA GLU A 382 38.90 -4.17 -22.47
C GLU A 382 38.06 -4.79 -21.35
N GLU A 383 37.95 -6.12 -21.37
CA GLU A 383 37.33 -6.88 -20.30
C GLU A 383 38.14 -6.67 -19.02
N LEU A 384 37.54 -5.97 -18.05
CA LEU A 384 38.11 -5.76 -16.73
C LEU A 384 38.29 -7.10 -16.02
N THR A 385 39.44 -7.71 -16.26
CA THR A 385 39.80 -8.99 -15.66
C THR A 385 40.20 -8.67 -14.23
N TRP A 386 39.57 -9.30 -13.23
CA TRP A 386 39.88 -9.19 -11.78
C TRP A 386 41.38 -9.27 -11.41
N LYS A 387 42.22 -9.70 -12.35
CA LYS A 387 43.69 -9.68 -12.27
C LYS A 387 44.28 -8.27 -12.14
N MET A 388 43.66 -7.23 -12.69
CA MET A 388 44.15 -5.83 -12.56
C MET A 388 43.78 -5.19 -11.21
N VAL A 389 42.64 -5.54 -10.62
CA VAL A 389 42.15 -4.94 -9.36
C VAL A 389 42.93 -5.43 -8.12
N LYS A 390 43.46 -6.66 -8.18
CA LYS A 390 44.12 -7.31 -7.03
C LYS A 390 45.46 -6.71 -6.58
N PRO A 391 46.40 -6.34 -7.48
CA PRO A 391 47.71 -5.87 -7.03
C PRO A 391 47.73 -4.41 -6.55
N GLU A 392 46.88 -3.52 -7.06
CA GLU A 392 47.01 -2.07 -6.78
C GLU A 392 46.14 -1.55 -5.61
N ILE A 393 44.94 -2.08 -5.41
CA ILE A 393 44.00 -1.52 -4.41
C ILE A 393 44.24 -2.09 -2.99
N LEU A 394 44.65 -3.35 -2.90
CA LEU A 394 44.89 -4.04 -1.63
C LEU A 394 46.02 -3.43 -0.77
N PRO A 395 47.14 -2.95 -1.35
CA PRO A 395 48.16 -2.20 -0.60
C PRO A 395 47.66 -0.83 -0.12
N ALA A 396 46.85 -0.13 -0.94
CA ALA A 396 46.36 1.23 -0.63
C ALA A 396 45.35 1.24 0.53
N LEU A 397 44.60 0.16 0.74
CA LEU A 397 43.68 0.02 1.88
C LEU A 397 44.37 -0.39 3.19
N GLY A 398 45.70 -0.55 3.22
CA GLY A 398 46.45 -0.86 4.43
C GLY A 398 46.10 -2.22 5.07
N ILE A 399 45.39 -3.09 4.35
CA ILE A 399 45.03 -4.43 4.84
C ILE A 399 46.29 -5.30 4.75
N LYS A 400 47.15 -5.18 5.76
CA LYS A 400 48.38 -5.95 5.90
C LYS A 400 47.98 -7.41 6.04
N LYS A 401 48.16 -8.18 4.96
CA LYS A 401 47.93 -9.62 4.91
C LYS A 401 48.71 -10.23 6.08
N ARG A 402 48.02 -10.63 7.16
CA ARG A 402 48.63 -11.38 8.25
C ARG A 402 49.21 -12.64 7.61
N ALA A 403 50.52 -12.65 7.42
CA ALA A 403 51.24 -13.83 6.99
C ALA A 403 50.91 -14.89 8.04
N SER A 404 50.18 -15.92 7.61
CA SER A 404 49.91 -17.09 8.42
C SER A 404 51.28 -17.71 8.68
N TYR A 405 51.81 -17.44 9.87
CA TYR A 405 53.08 -17.96 10.35
C TYR A 405 52.86 -19.46 10.54
N ASN A 406 53.30 -20.25 9.57
CA ASN A 406 53.43 -21.69 9.72
C ASN A 406 54.47 -21.92 10.82
N SER A 407 53.98 -22.06 12.05
CA SER A 407 54.73 -22.63 13.16
C SER A 407 55.06 -24.07 12.79
N SER A 408 56.22 -24.25 12.19
CA SER A 408 56.89 -25.55 12.10
C SER A 408 57.14 -26.01 13.53
N GLY A 409 56.49 -27.11 13.90
CA GLY A 409 56.66 -27.76 15.20
C GLY A 409 58.13 -28.07 15.46
N GLY A 410 58.71 -27.34 16.41
CA GLY A 410 59.94 -27.72 17.10
C GLY A 410 59.57 -28.59 18.30
N ASN A 411 60.01 -29.85 18.26
CA ASN A 411 60.17 -30.68 19.44
C ASN A 411 61.09 -29.99 20.45
N SER A 412 60.65 -29.84 21.70
CA SER A 412 61.57 -29.94 22.85
C SER A 412 60.81 -30.28 24.14
N SER A 413 61.17 -31.45 24.65
CA SER A 413 61.03 -31.95 26.02
C SER A 413 61.60 -31.02 27.10
N GLY A 414 61.02 -31.10 28.31
CA GLY A 414 61.57 -30.58 29.59
C GLY A 414 60.47 -29.86 30.40
N VAL A 415 59.83 -30.45 31.43
CA VAL A 415 60.29 -30.78 32.79
C VAL A 415 60.43 -29.52 33.69
N GLU A 416 59.91 -29.65 34.92
CA GLU A 416 59.88 -28.74 36.10
C GLU A 416 58.76 -27.66 36.11
N SER A 417 57.70 -27.71 36.93
CA SER A 417 57.47 -27.89 38.40
C SER A 417 57.54 -26.61 39.22
N VAL A 418 56.59 -26.47 40.18
CA VAL A 418 56.60 -25.55 41.37
C VAL A 418 56.22 -24.09 41.05
N SER A 419 55.46 -23.30 41.82
CA SER A 419 54.53 -23.42 42.96
C SER A 419 54.00 -21.99 43.23
N THR A 420 52.73 -21.87 43.63
CA THR A 420 52.13 -20.86 44.54
C THR A 420 52.62 -19.40 44.55
N ALA A 421 51.71 -18.46 44.27
CA ALA A 421 51.09 -17.59 45.29
C ALA A 421 49.84 -16.91 44.69
#